data_AF-A0A7S2UW64-F1
#
_entry.id   AF-A0A7S2UW64-F1
#
_cell.length_a   1.000
_cell.length_b   1.000
_cell.length_c   1.000
_cell.angle_alpha   90.00
_cell.angle_beta   90.00
_cell.angle_gamma   90.00
#
_symmetry.space_group_name_H-M   'P 1'
#
loop_
_entity.id
_entity.type
_entity.pdbx_description
1 polymer ?
#
loop_
_entity_poly.entity_id
_entity_poly.type
_entity_poly.pdbx_seq_one_letter_code
_entity_poly.pdbx_strand_id
1 'polypeptide(L)'
;MSQGSLQHKARKKKISVSRLRLPPVVAFASCETRDRNWDNIVTAHWRRAACHTWSFRRGAIGKQSLRQASWPTNGYSKPNDPGTMATSVCVSGCGNFALVGTRGGAVYRYNLQS
;
A
#
# COMPACT_ATOMS: atom_id res chain seq x y z
N MET A 1 -6.13 -16.24 0.82
CA MET A 1 -6.41 -14.97 0.11
C MET A 1 -5.34 -13.95 0.46
N SER A 2 -4.76 -13.26 -0.51
CA SER A 2 -3.56 -12.42 -0.35
C SER A 2 -3.72 -11.22 0.60
N GLN A 3 -4.94 -10.73 0.86
CA GLN A 3 -5.22 -9.62 1.80
C GLN A 3 -5.59 -10.09 3.23
N GLY A 4 -5.29 -11.36 3.55
CA GLY A 4 -5.64 -11.99 4.83
C GLY A 4 -7.12 -12.37 4.94
N SER A 5 -7.60 -12.60 6.17
CA SER A 5 -8.97 -13.07 6.44
C SER A 5 -10.00 -11.93 6.40
N LEU A 6 -10.31 -11.46 5.18
CA LEU A 6 -11.30 -10.40 4.99
C LEU A 6 -12.71 -10.83 5.39
N GLN A 7 -13.07 -12.10 5.18
CA GLN A 7 -14.38 -12.66 5.54
C GLN A 7 -14.62 -12.59 7.05
N HIS A 8 -13.63 -13.00 7.84
CA HIS A 8 -13.71 -12.91 9.30
C HIS A 8 -13.82 -11.45 9.76
N LYS A 9 -13.00 -10.55 9.20
CA LYS A 9 -13.04 -9.12 9.51
C LYS A 9 -14.38 -8.47 9.13
N ALA A 10 -14.95 -8.83 7.98
CA ALA A 10 -16.24 -8.35 7.49
C ALA A 10 -17.37 -8.76 8.44
N ARG A 11 -17.40 -10.04 8.83
CA ARG A 11 -18.37 -10.57 9.79
C ARG A 11 -18.29 -9.86 11.14
N LYS A 12 -17.08 -9.67 11.68
CA LYS A 12 -16.86 -8.95 12.95
C LYS A 12 -17.35 -7.49 12.88
N LYS A 13 -17.18 -6.84 11.73
CA LYS A 13 -17.58 -5.43 11.51
C LYS A 13 -19.01 -5.25 10.98
N LYS A 14 -19.75 -6.34 10.72
CA LYS A 14 -21.09 -6.32 10.09
C LYS A 14 -21.14 -5.49 8.79
N ILE A 15 -20.10 -5.61 7.95
CA ILE A 15 -20.03 -4.95 6.64
C ILE A 15 -19.74 -5.97 5.54
N SER A 16 -19.98 -5.60 4.28
CA SER A 16 -19.64 -6.45 3.14
C SER A 16 -18.13 -6.65 3.00
N VAL A 17 -17.72 -7.81 2.48
CA VAL A 17 -16.30 -8.11 2.20
C VAL A 17 -15.73 -7.17 1.13
N SER A 18 -16.54 -6.78 0.15
CA SER A 18 -16.15 -5.85 -0.93
C SER A 18 -15.66 -4.52 -0.37
N ARG A 19 -16.29 -4.05 0.71
CA ARG A 19 -15.91 -2.85 1.44
C ARG A 19 -14.51 -2.93 2.07
N LEU A 20 -14.04 -4.13 2.41
CA LEU A 20 -12.69 -4.33 2.98
C LEU A 20 -11.59 -4.54 1.93
N ARG A 21 -11.96 -4.83 0.68
CA ARG A 21 -10.96 -5.02 -0.38
C ARG A 21 -10.28 -3.71 -0.72
N LEU A 22 -9.00 -3.81 -1.07
CA LEU A 22 -8.30 -2.69 -1.68
C LEU A 22 -8.96 -2.32 -3.02
N PRO A 23 -9.01 -1.02 -3.37
CA PRO A 23 -9.42 -0.58 -4.70
C PRO A 23 -8.50 -1.14 -5.81
N PRO A 24 -8.82 -0.94 -7.09
CA PRO A 24 -7.93 -1.31 -8.19
C PRO A 24 -6.53 -0.70 -8.04
N VAL A 25 -5.51 -1.46 -8.44
CA VAL A 25 -4.11 -0.99 -8.50
C VAL A 25 -3.98 -0.02 -9.67
N VAL A 26 -3.29 1.10 -9.44
CA VAL A 26 -3.04 2.14 -10.46
C VAL A 26 -1.56 2.34 -10.76
N ALA A 27 -0.68 1.94 -9.84
CA ALA A 27 0.77 1.90 -10.05
C ALA A 27 1.37 0.75 -9.24
N PHE A 28 2.45 0.18 -9.76
CA PHE A 28 3.11 -1.01 -9.23
C PHE A 28 4.63 -0.89 -9.39
N ALA A 29 5.40 -1.36 -8.41
CA ALA A 29 6.84 -1.51 -8.51
C ALA A 29 7.33 -2.71 -7.67
N SER A 30 8.41 -3.35 -8.10
CA SER A 30 8.98 -4.50 -7.40
C SER A 30 10.50 -4.57 -7.54
N CYS A 31 11.16 -5.24 -6.60
CA CYS A 31 12.61 -5.50 -6.65
C CYS A 31 12.95 -6.83 -5.97
N GLU A 32 13.65 -7.73 -6.66
CA GLU A 32 13.91 -9.09 -6.16
C GLU A 32 15.07 -9.16 -5.16
N THR A 33 15.94 -8.14 -5.13
CA THR A 33 17.20 -8.10 -4.35
C THR A 33 17.04 -8.45 -2.86
N ARG A 34 15.88 -8.17 -2.27
CA ARG A 34 15.57 -8.41 -0.85
C ARG A 34 14.26 -9.17 -0.62
N ASP A 35 13.76 -9.92 -1.61
CA ASP A 35 12.49 -10.69 -1.52
C ASP A 35 12.45 -11.70 -0.36
N ARG A 36 13.62 -12.17 0.09
CA ARG A 36 13.71 -13.08 1.24
C ARG A 36 13.55 -12.38 2.59
N ASN A 37 13.94 -11.11 2.66
CA ASN A 37 14.09 -10.37 3.91
C ASN A 37 12.80 -9.63 4.30
N TRP A 38 12.15 -8.95 3.35
CA TRP A 38 10.94 -8.14 3.59
C TRP A 38 10.04 -8.07 2.36
N ASP A 39 9.00 -7.25 2.42
CA ASP A 39 8.06 -7.06 1.33
C ASP A 39 8.73 -6.35 0.15
N ASN A 40 8.63 -6.94 -1.03
CA ASN A 40 9.42 -6.57 -2.21
C ASN A 40 8.59 -6.00 -3.36
N ILE A 41 7.28 -5.90 -3.15
CA ILE A 41 6.32 -5.31 -4.08
C ILE A 41 5.65 -4.12 -3.40
N VAL A 42 5.47 -3.02 -4.12
CA VAL A 42 4.72 -1.85 -3.69
C VAL A 42 3.61 -1.55 -4.70
N THR A 43 2.42 -1.26 -4.19
CA THR A 43 1.25 -0.91 -5.00
C THR A 43 0.60 0.37 -4.52
N ALA A 44 0.24 1.25 -5.46
CA ALA A 44 -0.69 2.35 -5.25
C ALA A 44 -2.09 1.95 -5.76
N HIS A 45 -3.12 2.46 -5.09
CA HIS A 45 -4.51 2.11 -5.40
C HIS A 45 -5.35 3.35 -5.71
N TRP A 46 -6.39 3.16 -6.54
CA TRP A 46 -7.29 4.23 -6.96
C TRP A 46 -7.81 5.05 -5.77
N ARG A 47 -7.61 6.37 -5.84
CA ARG A 47 -8.04 7.37 -4.83
C ARG A 47 -7.58 7.06 -3.41
N ARG A 48 -6.38 6.46 -3.24
CA ARG A 48 -5.75 6.25 -1.93
C ARG A 48 -4.46 7.03 -1.81
N ALA A 49 -4.24 7.59 -0.61
CA ALA A 49 -2.95 8.17 -0.25
C ALA A 49 -1.94 7.07 0.13
N ALA A 50 -2.36 6.08 0.91
CA ALA A 50 -1.50 4.99 1.34
C ALA A 50 -1.20 3.99 0.22
N CYS A 51 0.07 3.58 0.12
CA CYS A 51 0.50 2.44 -0.68
C CYS A 51 0.62 1.18 0.19
N HIS A 52 0.46 0.01 -0.42
CA HIS A 52 0.58 -1.28 0.26
C HIS A 52 1.81 -2.02 -0.24
N THR A 53 2.49 -2.66 0.70
CA THR A 53 3.58 -3.58 0.40
C THR A 53 3.05 -5.01 0.28
N TRP A 54 3.75 -5.86 -0.46
CA TRP A 54 3.45 -7.28 -0.58
C TRP A 54 4.75 -8.09 -0.60
N SER A 55 4.69 -9.28 -0.04
CA SER A 55 5.73 -10.28 -0.23
C SER A 55 5.32 -11.18 -1.37
N PHE A 56 6.13 -11.17 -2.44
CA PHE A 56 5.97 -12.10 -3.56
C PHE A 56 6.06 -13.54 -3.05
N ARG A 57 7.09 -13.86 -2.27
CA ARG A 57 7.29 -15.19 -1.69
C ARG A 57 6.09 -15.71 -0.88
N ARG A 58 5.47 -14.85 -0.05
CA ARG A 58 4.30 -15.25 0.76
C ARG A 58 2.99 -15.17 -0.02
N GLY A 59 2.98 -14.60 -1.23
CA GLY A 59 1.77 -14.29 -1.98
C GLY A 59 0.76 -13.46 -1.18
N ALA A 60 1.25 -12.59 -0.29
CA ALA A 60 0.44 -11.95 0.73
C ALA A 60 0.83 -10.49 0.96
N ILE A 61 -0.16 -9.70 1.37
CA ILE A 61 0.00 -8.31 1.75
C ILE A 61 0.93 -8.20 2.95
N GLY A 62 1.73 -7.14 2.94
CA GLY A 62 2.60 -6.73 4.01
C GLY A 62 1.86 -6.32 5.27
N LYS A 63 2.62 -6.20 6.37
CA LYS A 63 2.07 -5.75 7.65
C LYS A 63 1.86 -4.23 7.68
N GLN A 64 2.79 -3.48 7.10
CA GLN A 64 2.81 -2.03 7.12
C GLN A 64 2.29 -1.45 5.80
N SER A 65 1.71 -0.26 5.88
CA SER A 65 1.33 0.54 4.72
C SER A 65 2.24 1.76 4.64
N LEU A 66 2.64 2.14 3.44
CA LEU A 66 3.48 3.31 3.22
C LEU A 66 2.55 4.54 3.23
N ARG A 67 2.60 5.31 4.31
CA ARG A 67 1.75 6.50 4.50
C ARG A 67 2.40 7.51 5.44
N GLN A 68 1.99 8.76 5.33
CA GLN A 68 2.29 9.79 6.32
C GLN A 68 1.29 9.74 7.49
N ALA A 69 1.71 10.21 8.66
CA ALA A 69 0.87 10.25 9.86
C ALA A 69 -0.37 11.14 9.67
N SER A 70 -0.23 12.24 8.93
CA SER A 70 -1.29 13.19 8.59
C SER A 70 -2.30 12.65 7.56
N TRP A 71 -2.02 11.51 6.91
CA TRP A 71 -2.89 10.96 5.88
C TRP A 71 -4.05 10.15 6.48
N PRO A 72 -5.23 10.18 5.84
CA PRO A 72 -6.37 9.40 6.30
C PRO A 72 -6.06 7.90 6.30
N THR A 73 -6.32 7.27 7.44
CA THR A 73 -6.04 5.87 7.72
C THR A 73 -7.12 4.92 7.23
N ASN A 74 -8.36 5.40 7.12
CA ASN A 74 -9.51 4.62 6.68
C ASN A 74 -9.98 5.08 5.31
N GLY A 75 -10.14 4.11 4.40
CA GLY A 75 -10.55 4.31 3.02
C GLY A 75 -11.94 4.88 2.75
N TYR A 76 -12.65 5.21 3.82
CA TYR A 76 -14.00 5.78 3.81
C TYR A 76 -13.98 7.26 4.16
N SER A 77 -12.91 7.73 4.79
CA SER A 77 -12.68 9.16 4.93
C SER A 77 -12.17 9.64 3.58
N LYS A 78 -12.81 10.68 3.04
CA LYS A 78 -12.25 11.38 1.88
C LYS A 78 -10.79 11.73 2.21
N PRO A 79 -9.84 11.60 1.27
CA PRO A 79 -8.53 12.17 1.48
C PRO A 79 -8.69 13.63 1.88
N ASN A 80 -8.19 14.00 3.06
CA ASN A 80 -8.27 15.37 3.59
C ASN A 80 -7.76 16.38 2.55
N ASP A 81 -6.81 15.95 1.72
CA ASP A 81 -6.33 16.66 0.55
C ASP A 81 -6.15 15.68 -0.64
N PRO A 82 -6.83 15.88 -1.78
CA PRO A 82 -6.61 15.09 -3.00
C PRO A 82 -5.15 15.09 -3.49
N GLY A 83 -4.36 16.11 -3.14
CA GLY A 83 -2.92 16.19 -3.40
C GLY A 83 -2.10 15.09 -2.71
N THR A 84 -2.63 14.46 -1.66
CA THR A 84 -1.99 13.33 -0.97
C THR A 84 -2.16 11.98 -1.66
N MET A 85 -3.02 11.88 -2.68
CA MET A 85 -3.26 10.62 -3.38
C MET A 85 -1.97 10.13 -4.05
N ALA A 86 -1.60 8.86 -3.84
CA ALA A 86 -0.46 8.25 -4.50
C ALA A 86 -0.79 7.97 -5.98
N THR A 87 0.09 8.42 -6.87
CA THR A 87 -0.08 8.32 -8.32
C THR A 87 1.03 7.51 -8.97
N SER A 88 2.21 7.44 -8.36
CA SER A 88 3.34 6.67 -8.85
C SER A 88 4.11 6.01 -7.70
N VAL A 89 4.77 4.88 -8.00
CA VAL A 89 5.61 4.15 -7.05
C VAL A 89 6.87 3.64 -7.74
N CYS A 90 7.96 3.54 -7.00
CA CYS A 90 9.22 2.93 -7.44
C CYS A 90 9.88 2.22 -6.25
N VAL A 91 10.65 1.16 -6.52
CA VAL A 91 11.50 0.49 -5.52
C VAL A 91 12.96 0.63 -5.97
N SER A 92 13.85 0.99 -5.05
CA SER A 92 15.28 1.13 -5.35
C SER A 92 15.88 -0.21 -5.77
N GLY A 93 16.91 -0.21 -6.63
CA GLY A 93 17.55 -1.46 -7.11
C GLY A 93 18.17 -2.31 -5.99
N CYS A 94 18.55 -1.70 -4.86
CA CYS A 94 19.01 -2.42 -3.68
C CYS A 94 17.86 -3.01 -2.82
N GLY A 95 16.60 -2.74 -3.16
CA GLY A 95 15.41 -3.25 -2.47
C GLY A 95 15.14 -2.64 -1.08
N ASN A 96 15.93 -1.65 -0.64
CA ASN A 96 15.77 -1.05 0.69
C ASN A 96 14.69 0.04 0.74
N PHE A 97 14.49 0.77 -0.37
CA PHE A 97 13.65 1.95 -0.35
C PHE A 97 12.52 1.86 -1.36
N ALA A 98 11.36 2.37 -0.95
CA ALA A 98 10.27 2.68 -1.85
C ALA A 98 10.11 4.19 -1.96
N LEU A 99 9.83 4.66 -3.17
CA LEU A 99 9.44 6.02 -3.47
C LEU A 99 7.95 6.05 -3.82
N VAL A 100 7.22 7.01 -3.26
CA VAL A 100 5.80 7.25 -3.55
C VAL A 100 5.65 8.69 -4.01
N GLY A 101 5.23 8.88 -5.26
CA GLY A 101 4.85 10.17 -5.81
C GLY A 101 3.37 10.43 -5.59
N THR A 102 3.02 11.65 -5.18
CA THR A 102 1.63 12.06 -4.97
C THR A 102 1.12 13.00 -6.05
N ARG A 103 -0.20 13.11 -6.15
CA ARG A 103 -0.87 14.03 -7.08
C ARG A 103 -0.47 15.50 -6.86
N GLY A 104 -0.17 15.89 -5.63
CA GLY A 104 0.29 17.23 -5.26
C GLY A 104 1.76 17.51 -5.57
N GLY A 105 2.48 16.57 -6.20
CA GLY A 105 3.88 16.74 -6.59
C GLY A 105 4.91 16.40 -5.51
N ALA A 106 4.48 15.97 -4.33
CA ALA A 106 5.39 15.50 -3.29
C ALA A 106 5.91 14.09 -3.58
N VAL A 107 7.15 13.82 -3.20
CA VAL A 107 7.76 12.49 -3.26
C VAL A 107 8.19 12.06 -1.86
N TYR A 108 7.74 10.90 -1.43
CA TYR A 108 8.08 10.32 -0.13
C TYR A 108 8.96 9.10 -0.30
N ARG A 109 9.99 9.00 0.54
CA ARG A 109 10.87 7.83 0.63
C ARG A 109 10.54 7.03 1.89
N TYR A 110 10.35 5.73 1.74
CA TYR A 110 10.10 4.80 2.83
C TYR A 110 11.18 3.72 2.86
N ASN A 111 11.57 3.29 4.06
CA ASN A 111 12.40 2.09 4.24
C ASN A 111 11.47 0.86 4.24
N LEU A 112 11.76 -0.14 3.40
CA LEU A 112 10.96 -1.36 3.27
C LEU A 112 11.24 -2.40 4.37
N GLN A 113 12.29 -2.21 5.16
CA GLN A 113 12.63 -3.07 6.29
C GLN A 113 11.85 -2.72 7.58
N SER A 114 11.51 -1.44 7.78
CA SER A 114 11.01 -0.90 9.05
C SER A 114 9.49 -0.96 9.20
#